data_AF-A0A812XX05-F1
#
_entry.id   AF-A0A812XX05-F1
#
_cell.length_a   1.000
_cell.length_b   1.000
_cell.length_c   1.000
_cell.angle_alpha   90.00
_cell.angle_beta   90.00
_cell.angle_gamma   90.00
#
_symmetry.space_group_name_H-M   'P 1'
#
loop_
_entity.id
_entity.type
_entity.pdbx_description
1 polymer ?
#
loop_
_entity_poly.entity_id
_entity_poly.type
_entity_poly.pdbx_seq_one_letter_code
_entity_poly.pdbx_strand_id
1 'polypeptide(L)'
;ELYRNNAARRAEKERHSSLETFVESLRVCVDVREPRDDDTSRVSQISMRTNQFNTTQMRFNEQQVKSWCSSENRFVLTAQVEDKYGDYGLVAAAFCSRAEGFVCLDCFAL
;
A
#
# COMPACT_ATOMS: atom_id res chain seq x y z
N GLU A 1 -15.14 -4.79 17.37
CA GLU A 1 -14.17 -3.72 17.69
C GLU A 1 -14.13 -2.60 16.64
N LEU A 2 -14.16 -2.89 15.33
CA LEU A 2 -14.20 -1.88 14.25
C LEU A 2 -15.20 -0.71 14.46
N TYR A 3 -16.40 -0.97 14.97
CA TYR A 3 -17.40 0.08 15.22
C TYR A 3 -17.01 1.05 16.34
N ARG A 4 -16.33 0.57 17.40
CA ARG A 4 -15.85 1.44 18.49
C ARG A 4 -14.67 2.30 18.02
N ASN A 5 -13.76 1.73 17.23
CA ASN A 5 -12.61 2.45 16.70
C ASN A 5 -13.03 3.53 15.70
N ASN A 6 -14.04 3.27 14.85
CA ASN A 6 -14.60 4.29 13.95
C ASN A 6 -15.30 5.43 14.70
N ALA A 7 -15.97 5.15 15.82
CA ALA A 7 -16.59 6.18 16.65
C ALA A 7 -15.55 7.07 17.34
N ALA A 8 -14.49 6.48 17.90
CA ALA A 8 -13.37 7.21 18.49
C ALA A 8 -12.66 8.09 17.45
N ARG A 9 -12.42 7.56 16.25
CA ARG A 9 -11.83 8.31 15.13
C ARG A 9 -12.69 9.49 14.70
N ARG A 10 -14.02 9.35 14.71
CA ARG A 10 -14.96 10.42 14.34
C ARG A 10 -15.02 11.52 15.41
N ALA A 11 -15.04 11.16 16.68
CA ALA A 11 -15.00 12.10 17.80
C ALA A 11 -13.69 12.89 17.85
N GLU A 12 -12.56 12.25 17.51
CA GLU A 12 -11.27 12.93 17.39
C GLU A 12 -11.27 13.92 16.22
N LYS A 13 -11.83 13.53 15.06
CA LYS A 13 -11.96 14.41 13.89
C LYS A 13 -12.76 15.68 14.18
N GLU A 14 -13.77 15.60 15.03
CA GLU A 14 -14.58 16.76 15.46
C GLU A 14 -13.84 17.68 16.45
N ARG A 15 -12.77 17.20 17.10
CA ARG A 15 -11.96 17.97 18.06
C ARG A 15 -10.78 18.70 17.42
N HIS A 16 -10.43 18.36 16.19
CA HIS A 16 -9.32 18.98 15.47
C HIS A 16 -9.82 20.10 14.56
N SER A 17 -9.17 21.26 14.65
CA SER A 17 -9.51 22.47 13.91
C SER A 17 -9.11 22.43 12.43
N SER A 18 -8.29 21.45 12.01
CA SER A 18 -7.91 21.25 10.62
C SER A 18 -7.72 19.77 10.27
N LEU A 19 -7.69 19.45 8.97
CA LEU A 19 -7.40 18.10 8.49
C LEU A 19 -5.96 17.68 8.86
N GLU A 20 -4.98 18.59 8.79
CA GLU A 20 -3.58 18.25 9.16
C GLU A 20 -3.48 17.81 10.62
N THR A 21 -4.06 18.60 11.54
CA THR A 21 -4.00 18.30 12.97
C THR A 21 -4.71 16.98 13.32
N PHE A 22 -5.78 16.64 12.60
CA PHE A 22 -6.40 15.33 12.70
C PHE A 22 -5.49 14.21 12.20
N VAL A 23 -4.87 14.34 11.02
CA VAL A 23 -3.98 13.32 10.46
C VAL A 23 -2.75 13.09 11.35
N GLU A 24 -2.16 14.16 11.88
CA GLU A 24 -1.08 14.07 12.87
C GLU A 24 -1.51 13.30 14.12
N SER A 25 -2.74 13.57 14.60
CA SER A 25 -3.29 12.88 15.78
C SER A 25 -3.42 11.37 15.57
N LEU A 26 -3.61 10.90 14.34
CA LEU A 26 -3.75 9.48 14.02
C LEU A 26 -2.43 8.73 14.21
N ARG A 27 -1.28 9.43 14.14
CA ARG A 27 0.06 8.82 14.17
C ARG A 27 0.19 7.72 13.10
N VAL A 28 -0.19 8.05 11.86
CA VAL A 28 -0.12 7.11 10.75
C VAL A 28 1.34 6.68 10.54
N CYS A 29 1.58 5.37 10.53
CA CYS A 29 2.84 4.76 10.16
C CYS A 29 2.69 4.04 8.82
N VAL A 30 3.68 4.20 7.95
CA VAL A 30 3.75 3.50 6.66
C VAL A 30 5.05 2.70 6.63
N ASP A 31 4.93 1.38 6.64
CA ASP A 31 6.07 0.47 6.43
C ASP A 31 6.19 0.15 4.95
N VAL A 32 7.35 0.44 4.36
CA VAL A 32 7.65 0.18 2.95
C VAL A 32 8.75 -0.85 2.84
N ARG A 33 8.43 -2.00 2.23
CA ARG A 33 9.33 -3.14 2.14
C ARG A 33 9.06 -3.98 0.89
N GLU A 34 10.01 -4.85 0.55
CA GLU A 34 9.75 -5.93 -0.40
C GLU A 34 8.69 -6.90 0.15
N PRO A 35 7.81 -7.46 -0.71
CA PRO A 35 6.82 -8.42 -0.29
C PRO A 35 7.48 -9.72 0.16
N ARG A 36 6.91 -10.33 1.20
CA ARG A 36 7.19 -11.72 1.59
C ARG A 36 6.35 -12.65 0.72
N ASP A 37 6.66 -13.94 0.72
CA ASP A 37 5.90 -14.92 -0.06
C ASP A 37 4.39 -14.87 0.25
N ASP A 38 4.02 -14.70 1.52
CA ASP A 38 2.63 -14.59 1.98
C ASP A 38 1.91 -13.32 1.48
N ASP A 39 2.65 -12.29 1.08
CA ASP A 39 2.05 -11.05 0.55
C ASP A 39 1.63 -11.20 -0.92
N THR A 40 2.10 -12.24 -1.63
CA THR A 40 1.89 -12.40 -3.08
C THR A 40 0.41 -12.31 -3.47
N SER A 41 -0.46 -13.03 -2.75
CA SER A 41 -1.89 -13.02 -3.05
C SER A 41 -2.50 -11.64 -2.85
N ARG A 42 -2.04 -10.93 -1.81
CA ARG A 42 -2.50 -9.59 -1.49
C ARG A 42 -2.04 -8.55 -2.53
N VAL A 43 -0.79 -8.62 -2.97
CA VAL A 43 -0.24 -7.77 -4.04
C VAL A 43 -1.00 -7.99 -5.35
N SER A 44 -1.26 -9.25 -5.71
CA SER A 44 -2.10 -9.60 -6.87
C SER A 44 -3.48 -8.93 -6.77
N GLN A 45 -4.17 -9.10 -5.63
CA GLN A 45 -5.48 -8.47 -5.40
C GLN A 45 -5.45 -6.95 -5.53
N ILE A 46 -4.42 -6.28 -5.01
CA ILE A 46 -4.27 -4.82 -5.10
C ILE A 46 -4.14 -4.40 -6.57
N SER A 47 -3.31 -5.09 -7.36
CA SER A 47 -3.17 -4.79 -8.79
C SER A 47 -4.47 -5.01 -9.59
N MET A 48 -5.32 -5.94 -9.15
CA MET A 48 -6.60 -6.26 -9.79
C MET A 48 -7.71 -5.25 -9.46
N ARG A 49 -7.56 -4.46 -8.39
CA ARG A 49 -8.57 -3.46 -8.02
C ARG A 49 -8.55 -2.33 -9.05
N THR A 50 -9.65 -2.19 -9.79
CA THR A 50 -9.93 -1.05 -10.68
C THR A 50 -10.34 0.17 -9.85
N ASN A 51 -9.41 0.71 -9.07
CA ASN A 51 -9.59 2.03 -8.45
C ASN A 51 -8.78 3.10 -9.22
N GLN A 52 -8.98 4.37 -8.88
CA GLN A 52 -8.32 5.51 -9.54
C GLN A 52 -6.80 5.57 -9.30
N PHE A 53 -6.24 4.68 -8.49
CA PHE A 53 -4.83 4.68 -8.08
C PHE A 53 -4.02 3.52 -8.66
N ASN A 54 -4.57 2.75 -9.60
CA ASN A 54 -3.76 1.94 -10.52
C ASN A 54 -3.34 2.80 -11.72
N THR A 55 -2.11 3.29 -11.71
CA THR A 55 -1.63 4.32 -12.65
C THR A 55 -1.48 3.85 -14.09
N THR A 56 -1.38 2.54 -14.32
CA THR A 56 -1.13 1.95 -15.65
C THR A 56 -2.19 0.95 -16.09
N GLN A 57 -3.19 0.69 -15.24
CA GLN A 57 -4.20 -0.37 -15.41
C GLN A 57 -3.61 -1.79 -15.52
N MET A 58 -2.32 -1.96 -15.21
CA MET A 58 -1.68 -3.26 -15.22
C MET A 58 -2.22 -4.15 -14.10
N ARG A 59 -2.41 -5.42 -14.43
CA ARG A 59 -3.02 -6.43 -13.57
C ARG A 59 -2.10 -7.63 -13.53
N PHE A 60 -1.63 -7.98 -12.32
CA PHE A 60 -0.71 -9.09 -12.10
C PHE A 60 -1.39 -10.20 -11.32
N ASN A 61 -1.46 -11.39 -11.89
CA ASN A 61 -1.80 -12.57 -11.11
C ASN A 61 -0.63 -12.98 -10.20
N GLU A 62 -0.86 -13.91 -9.27
CA GLU A 62 0.16 -14.30 -8.29
C GLU A 62 1.45 -14.84 -8.93
N GLN A 63 1.35 -15.57 -10.05
CA GLN A 63 2.51 -16.09 -10.76
C GLN A 63 3.36 -14.95 -11.35
N GLN A 64 2.70 -13.92 -11.90
CA GLN A 64 3.36 -12.73 -12.41
C GLN A 64 4.03 -11.95 -11.28
N VAL A 65 3.35 -11.76 -10.14
CA VAL A 65 3.96 -11.12 -8.96
C VAL A 65 5.23 -11.86 -8.51
N LYS A 66 5.17 -13.19 -8.38
CA LYS A 66 6.37 -14.00 -8.06
C LYS A 66 7.49 -13.81 -9.07
N SER A 67 7.16 -13.75 -10.36
CA SER A 67 8.15 -13.53 -11.43
C SER A 67 8.83 -12.16 -11.36
N TRP A 68 8.12 -11.15 -10.83
CA TRP A 68 8.69 -9.84 -10.57
C TRP A 68 9.65 -9.88 -9.39
N CYS A 69 9.25 -10.51 -8.28
CA CYS A 69 10.10 -10.63 -7.10
C CYS A 69 11.35 -11.48 -7.32
N SER A 70 11.31 -12.47 -8.22
CA SER A 70 12.44 -13.35 -8.50
C SER A 70 13.37 -12.85 -9.62
N SER A 71 13.12 -11.67 -10.16
CA SER A 71 13.89 -11.12 -11.29
C SER A 71 15.12 -10.37 -10.81
N GLU A 72 16.24 -10.47 -11.50
CA GLU A 72 17.46 -9.72 -11.13
C GLU A 72 17.31 -8.21 -11.36
N ASN A 73 16.67 -7.83 -12.47
CA ASN A 73 16.48 -6.42 -12.87
C ASN A 73 15.11 -5.84 -12.49
N ARG A 74 14.30 -6.52 -11.68
CA ARG A 74 12.99 -6.02 -11.25
C ARG A 74 12.76 -6.32 -9.77
N PHE A 75 11.90 -5.54 -9.14
CA PHE A 75 11.52 -5.75 -7.76
C PHE A 75 10.13 -5.16 -7.51
N VAL A 76 9.53 -5.56 -6.39
CA VAL A 76 8.23 -5.05 -5.94
C VAL A 76 8.43 -4.41 -4.57
N LEU A 77 7.87 -3.23 -4.37
CA LEU A 77 7.73 -2.63 -3.05
C LEU A 77 6.25 -2.66 -2.64
N THR A 78 6.01 -2.84 -1.36
CA THR A 78 4.68 -2.84 -0.77
C THR A 78 4.61 -1.82 0.35
N ALA A 79 3.42 -1.25 0.57
CA ALA A 79 3.17 -0.35 1.69
C ALA A 79 2.12 -0.96 2.62
N GLN A 80 2.48 -1.14 3.88
CA GLN A 80 1.56 -1.46 4.97
C GLN A 80 1.32 -0.21 5.80
N VAL A 81 0.05 0.03 6.16
CA VAL A 81 -0.34 1.24 6.88
C VAL A 81 -1.01 0.87 8.18
N GLU A 82 -0.63 1.53 9.27
CA GLU A 82 -1.28 1.46 10.56
C GLU A 82 -1.48 2.85 11.15
N ASP A 83 -2.46 3.00 12.04
CA ASP A 83 -2.60 4.18 12.88
C ASP A 83 -2.89 3.78 14.34
N LYS A 84 -3.00 4.76 15.23
CA LYS A 84 -3.24 4.49 16.67
C LYS A 84 -4.52 3.71 16.98
N TYR A 85 -5.44 3.58 16.03
CA TYR A 85 -6.71 2.87 16.17
C TYR A 85 -6.73 1.51 15.43
N GLY A 86 -5.74 1.18 14.61
CA GLY A 86 -5.63 -0.14 14.01
C GLY A 86 -4.74 -0.24 12.77
N ASP A 87 -4.53 -1.48 12.36
CA ASP A 87 -3.78 -1.85 11.17
C ASP A 87 -4.71 -1.91 9.93
N TYR A 88 -4.34 -1.19 8.87
CA TYR A 88 -5.02 -1.22 7.58
C TYR A 88 -4.50 -2.35 6.67
N GLY A 89 -3.41 -2.99 7.08
CA GLY A 89 -2.70 -4.03 6.34
C GLY A 89 -1.98 -3.47 5.13
N LEU A 90 -1.63 -4.37 4.22
CA LEU A 90 -0.99 -4.03 2.95
C LEU A 90 -2.01 -3.35 2.04
N VAL A 91 -1.74 -2.08 1.73
CA VAL A 91 -2.63 -1.21 0.95
C VAL A 91 -2.08 -0.89 -0.43
N ALA A 92 -0.75 -0.88 -0.63
CA ALA A 92 -0.15 -0.51 -1.92
C ALA A 92 0.90 -1.49 -2.40
N ALA A 93 1.11 -1.52 -3.72
CA ALA A 93 2.21 -2.19 -4.39
C ALA A 93 2.78 -1.33 -5.53
N ALA A 94 4.10 -1.32 -5.65
CA ALA A 94 4.85 -0.66 -6.71
C ALA A 94 5.73 -1.71 -7.42
N PHE A 95 5.59 -1.82 -8.73
CA PHE A 95 6.39 -2.71 -9.57
C PHE A 95 7.46 -1.85 -10.26
N CYS A 96 8.73 -2.19 -10.03
CA CYS A 96 9.86 -1.38 -10.45
C CYS A 96 10.89 -2.20 -11.23
N SER A 97 11.47 -1.62 -12.26
CA SER A 97 12.57 -2.18 -13.04
C SER A 97 13.84 -1.34 -12.90
N ARG A 98 14.99 -1.99 -13.01
CA ARG A 98 16.31 -1.35 -13.01
C ARG A 98 16.82 -1.26 -14.45
N ALA A 99 17.22 -0.06 -14.87
CA ALA A 99 17.78 0.19 -16.20
C ALA A 99 18.91 1.21 -16.09
N GLU A 100 20.14 0.82 -16.47
CA GLU A 100 21.30 1.73 -16.65
C GLU A 100 21.48 2.81 -15.55
N GLY A 101 21.41 2.41 -14.27
CA GLY A 101 21.57 3.33 -13.13
C GLY A 101 20.28 4.03 -12.68
N PHE A 102 19.17 3.78 -13.35
CA PHE A 102 17.84 4.29 -13.00
C PHE A 102 16.94 3.18 -12.43
N VAL A 103 15.97 3.61 -11.64
CA VAL A 103 14.81 2.81 -11.24
C VAL A 103 13.58 3.40 -11.93
N CYS A 104 12.91 2.57 -12.71
CA CYS A 104 11.65 2.91 -13.37
C CYS A 104 10.49 2.37 -12.53
N LEU A 105 9.46 3.19 -12.30
CA LEU A 105 8.20 2.76 -11.70
C LEU A 105 7.25 2.33 -12.82
N ASP A 106 7.13 1.03 -13.04
CA ASP A 106 6.34 0.45 -14.13
C ASP A 106 4.84 0.41 -13.80
N CYS A 107 4.49 0.20 -12.53
CA CYS A 107 3.10 0.21 -12.08
C CYS A 107 3.03 0.58 -10.60
N PHE A 108 2.08 1.44 -10.24
CA PHE A 108 1.70 1.69 -8.85
C PHE A 108 0.21 1.39 -8.68
N ALA A 109 -0.15 0.68 -7.61
CA ALA A 109 -1.52 0.37 -7.24
C ALA A 109 -1.69 0.56 -5.73
N LEU A 110 -2.77 1.23 -5.31
CA LEU A 110 -3.16 1.54 -3.92
C LEU A 110 -4.66 1.37 -3.77
#